data_AF-A0A1H9E5R8-F1
#
_entry.id   AF-A0A1H9E5R8-F1
#
_cell.length_a   1.000
_cell.length_b   1.000
_cell.length_c   1.000
_cell.angle_alpha   90.00
_cell.angle_beta   90.00
_cell.angle_gamma   90.00
#
_symmetry.space_group_name_H-M   'P 1'
#
loop_
_entity.id
_entity.type
_entity.pdbx_description
1 polymer ?
#
loop_
_entity_poly.entity_id
_entity_poly.type
_entity_poly.pdbx_seq_one_letter_code
_entity_poly.pdbx_strand_id
1 'polypeptide(L)'
;MPATIDTRKAHLTRQHGDLFAVYTWVNDERAMVLMPAYRPGAPWYIVMESAAYKYDSPAYLAKQCAIACDVLGIEASRSNWVRVATIIHDGLPDLIRMPSAPPTILSKASYGRLLLREDGQAVGEEDIKLEHGGVTYA
;
A
#
# COMPACT_ATOMS: atom_id res chain seq x y z
N MET A 1 -7.56 11.35 5.77
CA MET A 1 -8.04 10.29 4.87
C MET A 1 -7.31 9.02 5.28
N PRO A 2 -8.01 7.92 5.61
CA PRO A 2 -7.34 6.68 5.98
C PRO A 2 -6.63 6.07 4.76
N ALA A 3 -5.52 5.37 4.99
CA ALA A 3 -4.80 4.67 3.91
C ALA A 3 -5.40 3.28 3.70
N THR A 4 -5.81 2.96 2.47
CA THR A 4 -6.28 1.63 2.08
C THR A 4 -5.17 0.91 1.32
N ILE A 5 -4.74 -0.24 1.84
CA ILE A 5 -3.73 -1.09 1.22
C ILE A 5 -4.24 -2.54 1.16
N ASP A 6 -4.21 -3.14 -0.03
CA ASP A 6 -4.48 -4.56 -0.21
C ASP A 6 -3.16 -5.35 -0.20
N THR A 7 -2.84 -5.93 0.96
CA THR A 7 -1.61 -6.70 1.17
C THR A 7 -1.63 -8.07 0.47
N ARG A 8 -2.78 -8.50 -0.08
CA ARG A 8 -2.91 -9.76 -0.83
C ARG A 8 -2.59 -9.58 -2.31
N LYS A 9 -2.48 -8.34 -2.79
CA LYS A 9 -2.22 -7.98 -4.19
C LYS A 9 -0.86 -7.28 -4.32
N ALA A 10 0.22 -8.01 -4.07
CA ALA A 10 1.55 -7.53 -4.41
C ALA A 10 1.84 -7.80 -5.90
N HIS A 11 2.24 -6.78 -6.65
CA HIS A 11 2.73 -6.93 -8.02
C HIS A 11 4.11 -7.60 -8.03
N LEU A 12 4.98 -7.16 -7.11
CA LEU A 12 6.34 -7.66 -6.95
C LEU A 12 6.73 -7.54 -5.48
N THR A 13 7.54 -8.49 -5.00
CA THR A 13 8.17 -8.40 -3.68
C THR A 13 9.66 -8.70 -3.84
N ARG A 14 10.51 -7.81 -3.35
CA ARG A 14 11.97 -8.01 -3.30
C ARG A 14 12.42 -8.04 -1.84
N GLN A 15 13.31 -8.97 -1.51
CA GLN A 15 13.94 -9.04 -0.21
C GLN A 15 15.34 -8.42 -0.27
N HIS A 16 15.59 -7.47 0.61
CA HIS A 16 16.86 -6.79 0.80
C HIS A 16 17.35 -7.04 2.24
N GLY A 17 17.85 -8.26 2.47
CA GLY A 17 18.28 -8.71 3.79
C GLY A 17 17.12 -8.72 4.80
N ASP A 18 17.17 -7.80 5.75
CA ASP A 18 16.19 -7.57 6.82
C ASP A 18 15.01 -6.67 6.42
N LEU A 19 14.94 -6.20 5.17
CA LEU A 19 13.84 -5.42 4.63
C LEU A 19 13.18 -6.10 3.43
N PHE A 20 11.86 -5.96 3.31
CA PHE A 20 11.09 -6.26 2.11
C PHE A 20 10.68 -4.96 1.43
N ALA A 21 10.84 -4.90 0.12
CA ALA A 21 10.24 -3.90 -0.75
C ALA A 21 9.06 -4.56 -1.50
N VAL A 22 7.85 -4.18 -1.12
CA VAL A 22 6.59 -4.69 -1.70
C VAL A 22 6.02 -3.63 -2.63
N TYR A 23 5.83 -3.98 -3.89
CA TYR A 23 5.26 -3.13 -4.91
C TYR A 23 3.76 -3.43 -4.99
N THR A 24 2.93 -2.46 -4.63
CA THR A 24 1.47 -2.62 -4.53
C THR A 24 0.75 -1.32 -4.88
N TRP A 25 -0.56 -1.29 -4.73
CA TRP A 25 -1.38 -0.08 -4.90
C TRP A 25 -1.91 0.38 -3.55
N VAL A 26 -1.71 1.66 -3.25
CA VAL A 26 -2.24 2.35 -2.08
C VAL A 26 -3.17 3.43 -2.57
N ASN A 27 -4.45 3.37 -2.20
CA ASN A 27 -5.48 4.28 -2.71
C ASN A 27 -5.49 4.38 -4.25
N ASP A 28 -5.44 3.24 -4.94
CA ASP A 28 -5.35 3.10 -6.42
C ASP A 28 -4.10 3.70 -7.09
N GLU A 29 -3.17 4.25 -6.31
CA GLU A 29 -1.89 4.77 -6.78
C GLU A 29 -0.78 3.72 -6.59
N ARG A 30 0.16 3.64 -7.54
CA ARG A 30 1.32 2.75 -7.42
C ARG A 30 2.18 3.18 -6.23
N ALA A 31 2.52 2.22 -5.39
CA ALA A 31 3.29 2.47 -4.19
C ALA A 31 4.33 1.37 -3.95
N MET A 32 5.49 1.78 -3.46
CA MET A 32 6.51 0.90 -2.92
C MET A 32 6.45 0.96 -1.39
N VAL A 33 6.21 -0.18 -0.77
CA VAL A 33 6.05 -0.33 0.68
C VAL A 33 7.27 -1.06 1.23
N LEU A 34 8.00 -0.38 2.11
CA LEU A 34 9.11 -0.97 2.85
C LEU A 34 8.61 -1.54 4.16
N MET A 35 8.94 -2.82 4.40
CA MET A 35 8.55 -3.57 5.59
C MET A 35 9.76 -4.27 6.20
N PRO A 36 9.91 -4.34 7.52
CA PRO A 36 10.96 -5.13 8.14
C PRO A 36 10.60 -6.62 8.11
N ALA A 37 11.57 -7.46 7.74
CA ALA A 37 11.38 -8.90 7.60
C ALA A 37 11.26 -9.64 8.93
N TYR A 38 11.95 -9.14 9.96
CA TYR A 38 12.09 -9.84 11.26
C TYR A 38 11.34 -9.15 12.41
N ARG A 39 10.52 -8.13 12.11
CA ARG A 39 9.80 -7.35 13.13
C ARG A 39 8.29 -7.32 12.82
N PRO A 40 7.56 -8.38 13.17
CA PRO A 40 6.12 -8.41 12.99
C PRO A 40 5.48 -7.26 13.80
N GLY A 41 4.59 -6.50 13.16
CA GLY A 41 3.90 -5.36 13.79
C GLY A 41 4.64 -4.03 13.74
N ALA A 42 5.86 -3.97 13.19
CA ALA A 42 6.56 -2.70 12.99
C ALA A 42 5.87 -1.84 11.91
N PRO A 43 5.97 -0.51 12.02
CA PRO A 43 5.38 0.41 11.05
C PRO A 43 5.99 0.21 9.65
N TRP A 44 5.21 0.53 8.62
CA TRP A 44 5.65 0.48 7.24
C TRP A 44 5.99 1.87 6.73
N TYR A 45 6.93 1.93 5.80
CA TYR A 45 7.29 3.17 5.14
C TYR A 45 6.88 3.09 3.67
N ILE A 46 6.06 4.03 3.21
CA ILE A 46 5.41 3.99 1.90
C ILE A 46 5.96 5.11 1.02
N VAL A 47 6.38 4.74 -0.19
CA VAL A 47 6.78 5.66 -1.26
C VAL A 47 5.72 5.62 -2.36
N MET A 48 5.01 6.72 -2.54
CA MET A 48 4.00 6.89 -3.58
C MET A 48 4.64 7.30 -4.91
N GLU A 49 4.11 6.82 -6.03
CA GLU A 49 4.57 7.19 -7.38
C GLU A 49 4.54 8.71 -7.61
N SER A 50 3.50 9.42 -7.17
CA SER A 50 3.38 10.88 -7.28
C SER A 50 4.51 11.64 -6.60
N ALA A 51 5.19 11.03 -5.63
CA ALA A 51 6.34 11.60 -4.94
C ALA A 51 7.69 11.05 -5.45
N ALA A 52 7.69 10.08 -6.37
CA ALA A 52 8.90 9.40 -6.85
C ALA A 52 9.96 10.39 -7.38
N TYR A 53 9.53 11.41 -8.13
CA TYR A 53 10.44 12.42 -8.70
C TYR A 53 11.25 13.18 -7.63
N LYS A 54 10.75 13.29 -6.39
CA LYS A 54 11.44 14.01 -5.32
C LYS A 54 12.69 13.26 -4.85
N TYR A 55 12.72 11.94 -5.01
CA TYR A 55 13.83 11.08 -4.57
C TYR A 55 15.06 11.18 -5.49
N ASP A 56 14.95 11.82 -6.65
CA ASP A 56 16.10 12.19 -7.51
C ASP A 56 17.00 13.24 -6.85
N SER A 57 16.44 14.07 -5.96
CA SER A 57 17.21 15.02 -5.16
C SER A 57 17.95 14.30 -4.01
N PRO A 58 19.30 14.33 -3.96
CA PRO A 58 20.04 13.66 -2.90
C PRO A 58 19.71 14.20 -1.50
N ALA A 59 19.39 15.50 -1.40
CA ALA A 59 19.03 16.14 -0.15
C ALA A 59 17.65 15.69 0.36
N TYR A 60 16.70 15.45 -0.55
CA TYR A 60 15.40 14.90 -0.18
C TYR A 60 15.51 13.43 0.21
N LEU A 61 16.22 12.64 -0.59
CA LEU A 61 16.47 11.23 -0.34
C LEU A 61 17.09 11.02 1.05
N ALA A 62 18.14 11.75 1.38
CA ALA A 62 18.80 11.64 2.69
C ALA A 62 17.86 11.93 3.87
N LYS A 63 17.00 12.95 3.76
CA LYS A 63 15.99 13.27 4.78
C LYS A 63 14.96 12.15 4.92
N GLN A 64 14.49 11.60 3.80
CA GLN A 64 13.53 10.52 3.79
C GLN A 64 14.12 9.21 4.33
N CYS A 65 15.40 8.92 4.07
CA CYS A 65 16.07 7.75 4.65
C CYS A 65 16.17 7.83 6.18
N ALA A 66 16.41 9.02 6.74
CA ALA A 66 16.42 9.20 8.19
C ALA A 66 15.04 8.90 8.79
N ILE A 67 13.96 9.42 8.18
CA ILE A 67 12.58 9.16 8.61
C ILE A 67 12.23 7.68 8.44
N ALA A 68 12.60 7.07 7.31
CA ALA A 68 12.35 5.66 7.06
C ALA A 68 13.04 4.76 8.09
N CYS A 69 14.28 5.06 8.48
CA CYS A 69 14.95 4.32 9.55
C CYS A 69 14.20 4.43 10.89
N ASP A 70 13.73 5.63 11.25
CA ASP A 70 12.95 5.84 12.47
C ASP A 70 11.63 5.06 12.46
N VAL A 71 10.87 5.17 11.36
CA VAL A 71 9.60 4.45 11.15
C VAL A 71 9.78 2.93 11.19
N LEU A 72 10.82 2.41 10.55
CA LEU A 72 11.11 0.97 10.48
C LEU A 72 11.79 0.45 11.77
N GLY A 73 12.08 1.33 12.73
CA GLY A 73 12.80 1.03 13.97
C GLY A 73 14.26 0.58 13.72
N ILE A 74 14.84 0.95 12.59
CA ILE A 74 16.23 0.62 12.24
C ILE A 74 17.14 1.69 12.83
N GLU A 75 18.30 1.28 13.37
CA GLU A 75 19.30 2.21 13.86
C GLU A 75 19.68 3.23 12.77
N ALA A 76 19.59 4.51 13.09
CA ALA A 76 19.92 5.61 12.20
C ALA A 76 21.45 5.79 12.04
N SER A 77 22.09 4.78 11.46
CA SER A 77 23.50 4.79 11.10
C SER A 77 23.67 5.17 9.62
N ARG A 78 24.84 5.73 9.28
CA ARG A 78 25.16 6.12 7.90
C ARG A 78 25.09 4.93 6.93
N SER A 79 25.45 3.74 7.39
CA SER A 79 25.35 2.50 6.61
C SER A 79 23.90 2.13 6.31
N ASN A 80 23.02 2.21 7.31
CA ASN A 80 21.59 1.93 7.13
C ASN A 80 20.91 2.96 6.23
N TRP A 81 21.30 4.24 6.32
CA TRP A 81 20.78 5.27 5.43
C TRP A 81 21.13 5.01 3.97
N VAL A 82 22.39 4.64 3.69
CA VAL A 82 22.81 4.29 2.33
C VAL A 82 22.07 3.06 1.84
N ARG A 83 21.91 2.03 2.69
CA ARG A 83 21.14 0.82 2.34
C ARG A 83 19.69 1.13 1.97
N VAL A 84 18.99 1.92 2.79
CA VAL A 84 17.60 2.33 2.50
C VAL A 84 17.53 3.21 1.25
N ALA A 85 18.50 4.12 1.07
CA ALA A 85 18.58 4.96 -0.12
C ALA A 85 18.73 4.13 -1.40
N THR A 86 19.61 3.12 -1.38
CA THR A 86 19.80 2.19 -2.50
C THR A 86 18.53 1.41 -2.80
N ILE A 87 17.86 0.85 -1.77
CA ILE A 87 16.61 0.11 -1.97
C ILE A 87 15.54 1.00 -2.60
N ILE A 88 15.38 2.23 -2.10
CA ILE A 88 14.40 3.17 -2.64
C ILE A 88 14.75 3.48 -4.09
N HIS A 89 15.98 3.94 -4.34
CA HIS A 89 16.42 4.42 -5.65
C HIS A 89 16.39 3.31 -6.72
N ASP A 90 16.85 2.10 -6.38
CA ASP A 90 16.83 0.95 -7.30
C ASP A 90 15.42 0.42 -7.55
N GLY A 91 14.48 0.68 -6.63
CA GLY A 91 13.08 0.30 -6.74
C GLY A 91 12.20 1.30 -7.51
N LEU A 92 12.61 2.56 -7.65
CA LEU A 92 11.82 3.57 -8.38
C LEU A 92 11.52 3.17 -9.84
N PRO A 93 12.46 2.61 -10.63
CA PRO A 93 12.17 2.18 -11.99
C PRO A 93 11.10 1.08 -12.05
N ASP A 94 11.12 0.14 -11.10
CA ASP A 94 10.11 -0.92 -11.00
C ASP A 94 8.75 -0.33 -10.64
N LEU A 95 8.71 0.63 -9.70
CA LEU A 95 7.50 1.35 -9.29
C LEU A 95 6.82 2.07 -10.47
N ILE A 96 7.60 2.80 -11.28
CA ILE A 96 7.09 3.55 -12.44
C ILE A 96 6.58 2.61 -13.55
N ARG A 97 7.16 1.41 -13.65
CA ARG A 97 6.78 0.39 -14.66
C ARG A 97 5.60 -0.47 -14.26
N MET A 98 5.15 -0.39 -13.00
CA MET A 98 3.98 -1.15 -12.56
C MET A 98 2.76 -0.83 -13.44
N PRO A 99 1.86 -1.80 -13.68
CA PRO A 99 0.57 -1.49 -14.29
C PRO A 99 -0.26 -0.59 -13.35
N SER A 100 -1.27 0.08 -13.91
CA SER A 100 -2.28 0.77 -13.09
C SER A 100 -3.02 -0.22 -12.20
N ALA A 101 -3.61 0.27 -11.10
CA ALA A 101 -4.35 -0.57 -10.17
C ALA A 101 -5.38 -1.41 -10.92
N PRO A 102 -5.46 -2.73 -10.64
CA PRO A 102 -6.52 -3.54 -11.22
C PRO A 102 -7.86 -2.94 -10.81
N PRO A 103 -8.84 -2.85 -11.72
CA PRO A 103 -10.14 -2.28 -11.38
C PRO A 103 -10.71 -3.03 -10.18
N THR A 104 -11.23 -2.29 -9.21
CA THR A 104 -11.89 -2.85 -8.05
C THR A 104 -13.05 -3.72 -8.54
N ILE A 105 -12.83 -5.04 -8.57
CA ILE A 105 -13.89 -5.99 -8.84
C ILE A 105 -14.78 -5.95 -7.61
N LEU A 106 -15.82 -5.11 -7.66
CA LEU A 106 -16.96 -5.19 -6.75
C LEU A 106 -17.47 -6.63 -6.85
N SER A 107 -17.20 -7.44 -5.83
CA SER A 107 -17.57 -8.85 -5.86
C SER A 107 -19.08 -8.92 -6.13
N LYS A 108 -19.49 -9.78 -7.07
CA LYS A 108 -20.90 -10.11 -7.34
C LYS A 108 -21.52 -10.95 -6.21
N ALA A 109 -20.97 -10.94 -4.99
CA ALA A 109 -21.58 -11.60 -3.86
C ALA A 109 -22.61 -10.64 -3.26
N SER A 110 -23.88 -10.80 -3.64
CA SER A 110 -24.99 -10.19 -2.90
C SER A 110 -24.97 -10.79 -1.49
N TYR A 111 -24.62 -9.96 -0.49
CA TYR A 111 -24.58 -10.41 0.90
C TYR A 111 -25.97 -10.35 1.57
N GLY A 112 -26.97 -9.80 0.88
CA GLY A 112 -28.34 -9.77 1.35
C GLY A 112 -29.26 -9.12 0.33
N ARG A 113 -30.54 -9.52 0.40
CA ARG A 113 -31.64 -9.02 -0.41
C ARG A 113 -32.51 -8.11 0.48
N LEU A 114 -32.65 -6.84 0.15
CA LEU A 114 -33.61 -5.98 0.82
C LEU A 114 -34.97 -6.10 0.12
N LEU A 115 -35.96 -6.60 0.86
CA LEU A 115 -37.31 -6.83 0.36
C LEU A 115 -38.23 -5.83 1.07
N LEU A 116 -38.64 -4.80 0.34
CA LEU A 116 -39.61 -3.83 0.83
C LEU A 116 -41.00 -4.47 0.72
N ARG A 117 -41.72 -4.58 1.85
CA ARG A 117 -43.08 -5.13 1.89
C ARG A 117 -44.05 -4.11 2.47
N GLU A 118 -45.17 -3.91 1.79
CA GLU A 118 -46.32 -3.15 2.26
C GLU A 118 -47.51 -4.11 2.30
N ASP A 119 -48.23 -4.18 3.42
CA ASP A 119 -49.35 -5.13 3.66
C ASP A 119 -49.05 -6.59 3.29
N GLY A 120 -47.80 -7.03 3.52
CA GLY A 120 -47.37 -8.40 3.26
C GLY A 120 -47.04 -8.73 1.80
N GLN A 121 -47.21 -7.80 0.86
CA GLN A 121 -46.80 -7.94 -0.54
C GLN A 121 -45.47 -7.23 -0.80
N ALA A 122 -44.60 -7.86 -1.59
CA ALA A 122 -43.29 -7.29 -1.96
C ALA A 122 -43.47 -6.19 -3.03
N VAL A 123 -43.07 -4.95 -2.71
CA VAL A 123 -43.25 -3.77 -3.57
C VAL A 123 -41.92 -3.33 -4.21
N GLY A 124 -40.77 -3.75 -3.67
CA GLY A 124 -39.45 -3.43 -4.24
C GLY A 124 -38.35 -4.36 -3.73
N GLU A 125 -37.37 -4.59 -4.60
CA GLU A 125 -36.21 -5.43 -4.33
C GLU A 125 -34.94 -4.69 -4.72
N GLU A 126 -33.99 -4.62 -3.78
CA GLU A 126 -32.69 -4.02 -4.03
C GLU A 126 -31.57 -4.92 -3.49
N ASP A 127 -30.59 -5.21 -4.35
CA ASP A 127 -29.40 -5.96 -3.99
C ASP A 127 -28.40 -5.05 -3.27
N ILE A 128 -28.18 -5.31 -1.98
CA ILE A 128 -27.17 -4.57 -1.21
C ILE A 128 -25.79 -5.11 -1.55
N LYS A 129 -24.95 -4.26 -2.15
CA LYS A 129 -23.53 -4.54 -2.42
C LYS A 129 -22.68 -3.80 -1.40
N LEU A 130 -21.87 -4.51 -0.63
CA LEU A 130 -20.94 -3.92 0.34
C LEU A 130 -19.54 -3.93 -0.26
N GLU A 131 -18.88 -2.77 -0.28
CA GLU A 131 -17.49 -2.64 -0.68
C GLU A 131 -16.60 -3.36 0.35
N HIS A 132 -15.98 -4.46 -0.03
CA HIS A 132 -14.84 -5.01 0.73
C HIS A 132 -13.60 -4.19 0.40
N GLY A 133 -13.50 -3.01 1.01
CA GLY A 133 -12.27 -2.25 1.08
C GLY A 133 -11.24 -3.00 1.92
N GLY A 134 -9.98 -3.00 1.47
CA GLY A 134 -8.86 -3.59 2.19
C GLY A 134 -8.70 -3.03 3.61
N VAL A 135 -7.76 -3.61 4.36
CA VAL A 135 -7.48 -3.22 5.74
C VAL A 135 -7.23 -1.71 5.80
N THR A 136 -8.09 -1.02 6.55
CA THR A 136 -8.05 0.42 6.74
C THR A 136 -7.35 0.69 8.07
N TYR A 137 -6.21 1.36 8.03
CA TYR A 137 -5.49 1.78 9.24
C TYR A 137 -5.94 3.22 9.59
N ALA A 138 -6.38 3.42 10.83
CA ALA A 138 -6.82 4.69 11.41
C ALA A 138 -5.73 5.31 12.28
#